data_AF-A0A9W7EKD8-F1
#
_entry.id   AF-A0A9W7EKD8-F1
#
_cell.length_a   1.000
_cell.length_b   1.000
_cell.length_c   1.000
_cell.angle_alpha   90.00
_cell.angle_beta   90.00
_cell.angle_gamma   90.00
#
_symmetry.space_group_name_H-M   'P 1'
#
loop_
_entity.id
_entity.type
_entity.pdbx_description
1 polymer ?
#
loop_
_entity_poly.entity_id
_entity_poly.type
_entity_poly.pdbx_seq_one_letter_code
_entity_poly.pdbx_strand_id
1 'polypeptide(L)'
;MSGMYDQPPSSDLPPSGMKAYPNVERGVPVGRAVDAVGFHNAGEQRSREMQVEIETIKLLRQDVVSCYRREGVNHYANCRKEVDKYVTAISDPDLLNPKQRQAKLAKAEGGE
;
A
#
# COMPACT_ATOMS: atom_id res chain seq x y z
N MET A 1 20.59 2.56 27.98
CA MET A 1 19.53 1.56 27.78
C MET A 1 18.61 2.11 26.72
N SER A 2 18.73 1.66 25.47
CA SER A 2 17.75 1.96 24.44
C SER A 2 16.47 1.15 24.73
N GLY A 3 15.31 1.80 24.64
CA GLY A 3 14.01 1.16 24.79
C GLY A 3 13.74 0.22 23.61
N MET A 4 12.96 -0.82 23.85
CA MET A 4 12.59 -1.83 22.83
C MET A 4 11.77 -1.27 21.66
N TYR A 5 11.36 0.00 21.72
CA TYR A 5 10.66 0.74 20.67
C TYR A 5 11.47 1.92 20.10
N ASP A 6 12.76 2.00 20.41
CA ASP A 6 13.63 2.99 19.79
C ASP A 6 13.82 2.64 18.31
N GLN A 7 13.76 3.66 17.45
CA GLN A 7 14.02 3.45 16.01
C GLN A 7 15.46 2.94 15.83
N PRO A 8 15.66 1.86 15.05
CA PRO A 8 16.99 1.31 14.83
C PRO A 8 17.87 2.36 14.14
N PRO A 9 19.17 2.39 14.44
CA PRO A 9 20.09 3.33 13.81
C PRO A 9 20.08 3.12 12.30
N SER A 10 20.09 4.22 11.54
CA SER A 10 19.97 4.21 10.07
C SER A 10 21.02 3.34 9.34
N SER A 11 22.11 2.97 10.00
CA SER A 11 23.13 2.04 9.51
C SER A 11 22.66 0.60 9.38
N ASP A 12 21.65 0.20 10.16
CA ASP A 12 21.11 -1.17 10.14
C ASP A 12 19.98 -1.33 9.11
N LEU A 13 19.55 -0.21 8.52
CA LEU A 13 18.59 -0.21 7.42
C LEU A 13 19.35 -0.53 6.12
N PRO A 14 18.83 -1.43 5.26
CA PRO A 14 19.48 -1.74 3.99
C PRO A 14 19.71 -0.45 3.19
N PRO A 15 20.87 -0.33 2.52
CA PRO A 15 21.28 0.91 1.87
C PRO A 15 20.27 1.27 0.78
N SER A 16 19.63 2.43 0.94
CA SER A 16 18.82 3.16 -0.05
C SER A 16 17.79 2.32 -0.82
N GLY A 17 16.51 2.52 -0.52
CA GLY A 17 15.36 2.35 -1.43
C GLY A 17 15.42 1.13 -2.36
N MET A 18 14.62 0.10 -2.04
CA MET A 18 14.36 -1.00 -2.97
C MET A 18 14.15 -0.48 -4.40
N LYS A 19 14.88 -1.05 -5.36
CA LYS A 19 14.82 -0.62 -6.77
C LYS A 19 13.39 -0.75 -7.27
N ALA A 20 12.84 0.34 -7.79
CA ALA A 20 11.56 0.32 -8.48
C ALA A 20 11.72 -0.38 -9.83
N TYR A 21 10.88 -1.36 -10.11
CA TYR A 21 10.85 -2.05 -11.38
C TYR A 21 9.61 -1.66 -12.19
N PRO A 22 9.73 -1.52 -13.52
CA PRO A 22 8.56 -1.27 -14.36
C PRO A 22 7.61 -2.47 -14.35
N ASN A 23 6.32 -2.20 -14.55
CA ASN A 23 5.33 -3.26 -14.70
C ASN A 23 5.45 -3.89 -16.10
N VAL A 24 5.99 -5.12 -16.17
CA VAL A 24 6.15 -5.88 -17.40
C VAL A 24 5.10 -6.99 -17.44
N GLU A 25 4.29 -7.01 -18.50
CA GLU A 25 3.32 -8.08 -18.71
C GLU A 25 3.98 -9.36 -19.25
N ARG A 26 3.31 -10.50 -19.05
CA ARG A 26 3.81 -11.82 -19.49
C ARG A 26 4.00 -11.92 -21.01
N GLY A 27 3.19 -11.21 -21.80
CA GLY A 27 3.20 -11.23 -23.27
C GLY A 27 2.57 -12.47 -23.92
N VAL A 28 2.35 -13.56 -23.17
CA VAL A 28 1.71 -14.80 -23.63
C VAL A 28 0.61 -15.25 -22.66
N PRO A 29 -0.48 -15.89 -23.13
CA PRO A 29 -1.59 -16.28 -22.27
C PRO A 29 -1.23 -17.42 -21.31
N VAL A 30 -0.43 -18.39 -21.76
CA VAL A 30 -0.04 -19.58 -20.98
C VAL A 30 1.44 -19.88 -21.21
N GLY A 31 2.15 -20.32 -20.18
CA GLY A 31 3.57 -20.70 -20.26
C GLY A 31 4.53 -19.67 -19.66
N ARG A 32 5.82 -19.78 -20.03
CA ARG A 32 6.88 -18.87 -19.56
C ARG A 32 6.68 -17.48 -20.17
N ALA A 33 6.98 -16.44 -19.39
CA ALA A 33 7.01 -15.07 -19.89
C ALA A 33 8.08 -14.91 -20.99
N VAL A 34 7.86 -13.96 -21.90
CA VAL A 34 8.83 -13.62 -22.95
C VAL A 34 10.15 -13.12 -22.34
N ASP A 35 10.04 -12.26 -21.32
CA ASP A 35 11.13 -11.89 -20.42
C ASP A 35 10.86 -12.44 -19.01
N ALA A 36 11.57 -13.49 -18.64
CA ALA A 36 11.38 -14.16 -17.35
C ALA A 36 11.84 -13.28 -16.17
N VAL A 37 12.92 -12.50 -16.34
CA VAL A 37 13.51 -11.72 -15.25
C VAL A 37 12.70 -10.45 -15.02
N GLY A 38 12.33 -9.75 -16.10
CA GLY A 38 11.46 -8.58 -16.02
C GLY A 38 10.11 -8.91 -15.39
N PHE A 39 9.49 -10.03 -15.79
CA PHE A 39 8.22 -10.48 -15.22
C PHE A 39 8.33 -10.83 -13.73
N HIS A 40 9.42 -11.47 -13.31
CA HIS A 40 9.65 -11.78 -11.90
C HIS A 40 9.80 -10.52 -11.04
N ASN A 41 10.63 -9.58 -11.49
CA ASN A 41 10.89 -8.32 -10.80
C ASN A 41 9.63 -7.44 -10.72
N ALA A 42 8.80 -7.41 -11.78
CA ALA A 42 7.51 -6.74 -11.77
C ALA A 42 6.54 -7.36 -10.73
N GLY A 43 6.59 -8.69 -10.56
CA GLY A 43 5.86 -9.41 -9.52
C GLY A 43 6.30 -8.99 -8.11
N GLU A 44 7.61 -8.95 -7.85
CA GLU A 44 8.14 -8.48 -6.56
C GLU A 44 7.72 -7.05 -6.26
N GLN A 45 7.81 -6.15 -7.24
CA GLN A 45 7.42 -4.75 -7.09
C GLN A 45 5.94 -4.62 -6.71
N ARG A 46 5.06 -5.35 -7.40
CA ARG A 46 3.63 -5.38 -7.09
C ARG A 46 3.37 -5.88 -5.66
N SER A 47 4.06 -6.94 -5.23
CA SER A 47 3.93 -7.44 -3.86
C SER A 47 4.36 -6.42 -2.81
N ARG A 48 5.41 -5.64 -3.08
CA ARG A 48 5.88 -4.57 -2.19
C ARG A 48 4.86 -3.44 -2.09
N GLU A 49 4.33 -2.97 -3.21
CA GLU A 49 3.31 -1.91 -3.23
C GLU A 49 2.05 -2.33 -2.47
N MET A 50 1.62 -3.58 -2.61
CA MET A 50 0.51 -4.13 -1.84
C MET A 50 0.80 -4.12 -0.32
N GLN A 51 2.02 -4.47 0.09
CA GLN A 51 2.39 -4.40 1.51
C GLN A 51 2.36 -2.96 2.03
N VAL A 52 2.86 -2.01 1.24
CA VAL A 52 2.82 -0.57 1.60
C VAL A 52 1.37 -0.12 1.80
N GLU A 53 0.46 -0.49 0.91
CA GLU A 53 -0.97 -0.16 1.04
C GLU A 53 -1.63 -0.80 2.28
N ILE A 54 -1.31 -2.05 2.59
CA ILE A 54 -1.81 -2.70 3.80
C ILE A 54 -1.32 -1.96 5.05
N GLU A 55 -0.05 -1.54 5.08
CA GLU A 55 0.50 -0.78 6.20
C GLU A 55 -0.11 0.63 6.29
N THR A 56 -0.41 1.30 5.18
CA THR A 56 -1.09 2.60 5.23
C THR A 56 -2.50 2.48 5.83
N ILE A 57 -3.24 1.43 5.50
CA ILE A 57 -4.56 1.16 6.10
C ILE A 57 -4.42 0.86 7.61
N LYS A 58 -3.38 0.14 8.02
CA LYS A 58 -3.10 -0.09 9.44
C LYS A 58 -2.81 1.21 10.18
N LEU A 59 -2.09 2.16 9.57
CA LEU A 59 -1.88 3.49 10.15
C LEU A 59 -3.20 4.25 10.32
N LEU A 60 -4.06 4.26 9.30
CA LEU A 60 -5.40 4.87 9.40
C LEU A 60 -6.24 4.23 10.53
N ARG A 61 -6.13 2.91 10.70
CA ARG A 61 -6.78 2.21 11.83
C ARG A 61 -6.23 2.69 13.18
N GLN A 62 -4.92 2.87 13.30
CA GLN A 62 -4.30 3.37 14.52
C GLN A 62 -4.78 4.78 14.84
N ASP A 63 -4.93 5.64 13.83
CA ASP A 63 -5.46 6.99 14.00
C ASP A 63 -6.90 6.97 14.55
N VAL A 64 -7.76 6.13 14.00
CA VAL A 64 -9.14 5.94 14.51
C VAL A 64 -9.14 5.49 15.97
N VAL A 65 -8.32 4.49 16.31
CA VAL A 65 -8.18 4.02 17.71
C VAL A 65 -7.64 5.11 18.62
N SER A 66 -6.70 5.92 18.13
CA SER A 66 -6.13 7.03 18.88
C SER A 66 -7.18 8.11 19.17
N CYS A 67 -8.03 8.44 18.19
CA CYS A 67 -9.11 9.40 18.35
C CYS A 67 -10.14 8.90 19.36
N TYR A 68 -10.58 7.65 19.22
CA TYR A 68 -11.50 7.00 20.15
C TYR A 68 -10.99 7.08 21.61
N ARG A 69 -9.69 6.83 21.82
CA ARG A 69 -9.05 6.92 23.15
C ARG A 69 -8.94 8.35 23.68
N ARG A 70 -8.72 9.34 22.82
CA ARG A 70 -8.56 10.76 23.21
C ARG A 70 -9.89 11.38 23.64
N GLU A 71 -10.97 11.06 22.95
CA GLU A 71 -12.25 11.74 23.13
C GLU A 71 -13.22 11.04 24.07
N GLY A 72 -13.08 9.73 24.23
CA GLY A 72 -13.93 8.94 25.12
C GLY A 72 -15.39 8.95 24.69
N VAL A 73 -16.22 9.76 25.35
CA VAL A 73 -17.67 9.77 25.16
C VAL A 73 -18.08 10.46 23.84
N ASN A 74 -17.31 11.43 23.35
CA ASN A 74 -17.66 12.25 22.18
C ASN A 74 -17.19 11.69 20.83
N HIS A 75 -16.66 10.47 20.81
CA HIS A 75 -16.01 9.87 19.63
C HIS A 75 -16.91 9.80 18.38
N TYR A 76 -18.24 9.71 18.53
CA TYR A 76 -19.16 9.67 17.38
C TYR A 76 -19.22 10.98 16.58
N ALA A 77 -19.05 12.12 17.25
CA ALA A 77 -19.18 13.43 16.61
C ALA A 77 -17.86 13.88 15.98
N ASN A 78 -16.76 13.73 16.71
CA ASN A 78 -15.50 14.35 16.33
C ASN A 78 -14.56 13.39 15.59
N CYS A 79 -14.53 12.07 15.90
CA CYS A 79 -13.71 11.08 15.17
C CYS A 79 -14.24 10.68 13.79
N ARG A 80 -15.29 11.36 13.29
CA ARG A 80 -15.95 11.00 12.03
C ARG A 80 -14.99 11.10 10.85
N LYS A 81 -14.11 12.10 10.85
CA LYS A 81 -13.16 12.35 9.75
C LYS A 81 -12.14 11.23 9.59
N GLU A 82 -11.64 10.72 10.70
CA GLU A 82 -10.66 9.63 10.76
C GLU A 82 -11.32 8.32 10.31
N VAL A 83 -12.56 8.08 10.76
CA VAL A 83 -13.35 6.89 10.36
C VAL A 83 -13.69 6.94 8.87
N ASP A 84 -14.13 8.08 8.35
CA ASP A 84 -14.48 8.23 6.93
C ASP A 84 -13.26 7.92 6.03
N LYS A 85 -12.06 8.40 6.40
CA LYS A 85 -10.81 8.06 5.70
C LYS A 85 -10.48 6.57 5.73
N TYR A 86 -10.67 5.93 6.88
CA TYR A 86 -10.41 4.50 7.04
C TYR A 86 -11.42 3.64 6.24
N VAL A 87 -12.71 3.99 6.29
CA VAL A 87 -13.77 3.27 5.60
C VAL A 87 -13.65 3.42 4.09
N THR A 88 -13.39 4.64 3.60
CA THR A 88 -13.15 4.88 2.17
C THR A 88 -11.99 4.04 1.67
N ALA A 89 -10.85 4.07 2.37
CA ALA A 89 -9.71 3.24 2.04
C ALA A 89 -10.06 1.75 1.99
N ILE A 90 -10.75 1.18 2.99
CA ILE A 90 -11.08 -0.26 2.98
C ILE A 90 -12.12 -0.63 1.91
N SER A 91 -13.03 0.29 1.60
CA SER A 91 -14.10 0.05 0.63
C SER A 91 -13.58 0.00 -0.81
N ASP A 92 -12.36 0.46 -1.07
CA ASP A 92 -11.77 0.47 -2.40
C ASP A 92 -11.45 -0.97 -2.88
N PRO A 93 -12.18 -1.50 -3.89
CA PRO A 93 -11.97 -2.86 -4.38
C PRO A 93 -10.62 -3.05 -5.09
N ASP A 94 -9.96 -1.94 -5.43
CA ASP A 94 -8.71 -1.92 -6.20
C ASP A 94 -7.48 -2.26 -5.37
N LEU A 95 -7.53 -2.14 -4.04
CA LEU A 95 -6.40 -2.44 -3.14
C LEU A 95 -6.02 -3.92 -3.15
N LEU A 96 -6.99 -4.81 -3.42
CA LEU A 96 -6.76 -6.25 -3.51
C LEU A 96 -6.68 -6.73 -4.97
N ASN A 97 -7.01 -5.87 -5.94
CA ASN A 97 -7.08 -6.19 -7.37
C ASN A 97 -6.19 -5.29 -8.22
N PRO A 98 -4.87 -5.56 -8.28
CA PRO A 98 -3.92 -4.69 -8.96
C PRO A 98 -4.13 -4.61 -10.49
N LYS A 99 -4.84 -5.57 -11.10
CA LYS A 99 -5.28 -5.47 -12.51
C LYS A 99 -6.30 -4.36 -12.72
N GLN A 100 -7.24 -4.19 -11.79
CA GLN A 100 -8.27 -3.15 -11.86
C GLN A 100 -7.65 -1.77 -11.63
N ARG A 101 -6.71 -1.67 -10.68
CA ARG A 101 -5.91 -0.46 -10.44
C ARG A 101 -5.15 -0.01 -11.68
N GLN A 102 -4.46 -0.93 -12.36
CA GLN A 102 -3.72 -0.62 -13.59
C GLN A 102 -4.64 -0.20 -14.73
N ALA A 103 -5.80 -0.86 -14.89
CA ALA A 103 -6.80 -0.46 -15.87
C ALA A 103 -7.38 0.95 -15.59
N LYS A 104 -7.50 1.36 -14.32
CA LYS A 104 -7.91 2.72 -13.95
C LYS A 104 -6.80 3.75 -14.20
N LEU A 105 -5.56 3.46 -13.83
CA LEU A 105 -4.40 4.33 -14.08
C LEU A 105 -4.16 4.52 -15.58
N ALA A 106 -4.20 3.45 -16.37
CA ALA A 106 -4.08 3.51 -17.81
C ALA A 106 -5.25 4.29 -18.48
N LYS A 107 -6.46 4.23 -17.91
CA LYS A 107 -7.59 5.06 -18.35
C LYS A 107 -7.46 6.53 -17.94
N ALA A 108 -6.78 6.82 -16.84
CA ALA A 108 -6.49 8.18 -16.41
C ALA A 108 -5.37 8.82 -17.28
N GLU A 109 -4.44 8.01 -17.80
CA GLU A 109 -3.36 8.45 -18.69
C GLU A 109 -3.79 8.49 -20.18
N GLY A 110 -4.76 7.68 -20.59
CA GLY A 110 -5.30 7.66 -21.96
C GLY A 110 -6.53 8.53 -22.19
N GLY A 111 -6.82 9.46 -21.27
CA GLY A 111 -7.94 10.41 -21.34
C GLY A 111 -7.51 11.79 -21.83
N GLU A 112 -7.08 11.87 -23.09
CA GLU A 112 -7.10 13.08 -23.92
C GLU A 112 -7.92 12.81 -25.18
#